data_AF-A0A6V7HYG8-F1
#
_entry.id   AF-A0A6V7HYG8-F1
#
_cell.length_a   1.000
_cell.length_b   1.000
_cell.length_c   1.000
_cell.angle_alpha   90.00
_cell.angle_beta   90.00
_cell.angle_gamma   90.00
#
_symmetry.space_group_name_H-M   'P 1'
#
loop_
_entity.id
_entity.type
_entity.pdbx_description
1 polymer ?
#
loop_
_entity_poly.entity_id
_entity_poly.type
_entity_poly.pdbx_seq_one_letter_code
_entity_poly.pdbx_strand_id
1 'polypeptide(L)' 'HSLPNLTVLSLSGCSKVTDDGIELIAENLPKLRSLDLSWCSRITDAALEYIACDLNLLEELTLD' A
#
# COMPACT_ATOMS: atom_id res chain seq x y z
N HIS A 1 5.30 13.71 -2.86
CA HIS A 1 6.77 13.65 -2.85
C HIS A 1 7.17 12.18 -2.80
N SER A 2 7.93 11.69 -3.77
CA SER A 2 8.41 10.29 -3.76
C SER A 2 9.32 10.06 -2.55
N LEU A 3 9.17 8.89 -1.91
CA LEU A 3 10.03 8.43 -0.82
C LEU A 3 10.85 7.24 -1.31
N PRO A 4 11.91 7.45 -2.10
CA PRO A 4 12.57 6.40 -2.90
C PRO A 4 13.32 5.34 -2.08
N ASN A 5 13.37 5.50 -0.75
CA ASN A 5 14.03 4.59 0.18
C ASN A 5 13.10 4.08 1.29
N LEU A 6 11.80 4.41 1.26
CA LEU A 6 10.86 3.87 2.23
C LEU A 6 10.65 2.37 1.94
N THR A 7 10.89 1.53 2.94
CA THR A 7 10.76 0.07 2.82
C THR A 7 9.61 -0.49 3.65
N VAL A 8 9.13 0.23 4.66
CA VAL A 8 8.03 -0.19 5.53
C VAL A 8 7.04 0.95 5.68
N LEU A 9 5.77 0.67 5.48
CA LEU A 9 4.66 1.60 5.66
C LEU A 9 3.50 0.87 6.36
N SER A 10 3.06 1.39 7.50
CA SER A 10 1.80 0.95 8.12
C SER A 10 0.79 2.08 8.03
N LEU A 11 -0.38 1.76 7.50
CA LEU A 11 -1.58 2.58 7.48
C LEU A 11 -2.68 1.93 8.32
N SER A 12 -2.33 1.02 9.22
CA SER A 12 -3.30 0.29 10.05
C SER A 12 -4.29 1.24 10.72
N GLY A 13 -5.58 0.92 10.62
CA GLY A 13 -6.68 1.71 11.20
C GLY A 13 -6.98 3.03 10.50
N CYS A 14 -6.33 3.33 9.37
CA CYS A 14 -6.57 4.56 8.63
C CYS A 14 -7.86 4.46 7.80
N SER A 15 -9.00 4.68 8.44
CA SER A 15 -10.36 4.62 7.87
C SER A 15 -10.65 5.54 6.66
N LYS A 16 -9.73 6.43 6.30
CA LYS A 16 -9.88 7.36 5.17
C LYS A 16 -9.02 6.99 3.96
N VAL A 17 -8.16 5.98 4.06
CA VAL A 17 -7.38 5.50 2.91
C VAL A 17 -8.34 4.79 1.96
N THR A 18 -8.19 5.05 0.68
CA THR A 18 -9.01 4.49 -0.41
C THR A 18 -8.09 3.83 -1.44
N ASP A 19 -8.69 3.10 -2.38
CA ASP A 19 -7.96 2.46 -3.48
C ASP A 19 -7.10 3.46 -4.27
N ASP A 20 -7.62 4.65 -4.60
CA ASP A 20 -6.85 5.75 -5.21
C ASP A 20 -5.61 6.17 -4.38
N GLY A 21 -5.72 6.10 -3.06
CA GLY A 21 -4.59 6.38 -2.17
C GLY A 21 -3.52 5.31 -2.25
N ILE A 22 -3.93 4.05 -2.42
CA ILE A 22 -3.02 2.91 -2.59
C ILE A 22 -2.36 2.95 -3.97
N GLU A 23 -3.07 3.34 -5.02
CA GLU A 23 -2.50 3.57 -6.36
C GLU A 23 -1.33 4.55 -6.28
N LEU A 24 -1.55 5.73 -5.68
CA LEU A 24 -0.49 6.73 -5.50
C LEU A 24 0.69 6.23 -4.66
N ILE A 25 0.42 5.40 -3.63
CA ILE A 25 1.47 4.76 -2.83
C ILE A 25 2.28 3.80 -3.69
N ALA A 26 1.62 2.95 -4.46
CA ALA A 26 2.23 1.94 -5.31
C ALA A 26 3.15 2.58 -6.37
N GLU A 27 2.69 3.67 -6.99
CA GLU A 27 3.46 4.45 -7.97
C GLU A 27 4.68 5.18 -7.37
N ASN A 28 4.59 5.66 -6.12
CA ASN A 28 5.58 6.57 -5.55
C ASN A 28 6.60 5.90 -4.61
N LEU A 29 6.35 4.65 -4.19
CA LEU A 29 7.16 3.90 -3.23
C LEU A 29 7.77 2.62 -3.84
N PRO A 30 8.66 2.75 -4.85
CA PRO A 30 9.16 1.60 -5.63
C PRO A 30 10.03 0.62 -4.84
N LYS A 31 10.40 0.94 -3.59
CA LYS A 31 11.21 0.08 -2.71
C LYS A 31 10.44 -0.43 -1.50
N LEU A 32 9.12 -0.28 -1.48
CA LEU A 32 8.32 -0.77 -0.37
C LEU A 32 8.39 -2.30 -0.30
N ARG A 33 8.62 -2.82 0.90
CA ARG A 33 8.79 -4.25 1.22
C ARG A 33 7.72 -4.76 2.17
N SER A 34 7.26 -3.92 3.08
CA SER A 34 6.17 -4.26 4.00
C SER A 34 5.11 -3.16 3.98
N LEU A 35 3.87 -3.56 3.72
CA LEU A 35 2.69 -2.70 3.70
C LEU A 35 1.61 -3.29 4.60
N ASP A 36 1.18 -2.52 5.59
CA ASP A 36 0.10 -2.90 6.50
C ASP A 36 -1.12 -2.01 6.28
N LEU A 37 -2.20 -2.63 5.81
CA LEU A 37 -3.51 -2.02 5.55
C LEU A 37 -4.60 -2.61 6.46
N SER A 38 -4.22 -3.25 7.58
CA SER A 38 -5.19 -3.76 8.54
C SER A 38 -6.14 -2.66 9.01
N TRP A 39 -7.39 -3.01 9.29
CA TRP A 39 -8.45 -2.11 9.75
C TRP A 39 -8.74 -0.93 8.81
N CYS A 40 -8.37 -1.03 7.52
CA CYS A 40 -8.69 -0.04 6.50
C CYS A 40 -9.96 -0.43 5.73
N SER A 41 -11.12 -0.07 6.29
CA SER A 41 -12.45 -0.50 5.80
C SER A 41 -12.89 0.03 4.43
N ARG A 42 -12.08 0.87 3.79
CA ARG A 42 -12.36 1.51 2.50
C ARG A 42 -11.48 0.97 1.36
N ILE A 43 -10.62 0.01 1.65
CA ILE A 43 -9.81 -0.68 0.66
C ILE A 43 -10.61 -1.84 0.09
N THR A 44 -10.58 -2.00 -1.23
CA THR A 44 -11.20 -3.11 -1.94
C THR A 44 -10.18 -3.91 -2.73
N ASP A 45 -10.62 -5.00 -3.39
CA ASP A 45 -9.77 -5.82 -4.24
C ASP A 45 -9.10 -5.01 -5.37
N ALA A 46 -9.67 -3.86 -5.78
CA ALA A 46 -9.06 -2.97 -6.77
C ALA A 46 -7.70 -2.44 -6.30
N ALA A 47 -7.52 -2.15 -5.00
CA ALA A 47 -6.23 -1.74 -4.47
C ALA A 47 -5.16 -2.83 -4.59
N LEU A 48 -5.57 -4.10 -4.53
CA LEU A 48 -4.66 -5.25 -4.65
C LEU A 48 -4.08 -5.34 -6.05
N GLU A 49 -4.81 -4.91 -7.09
CA GLU A 49 -4.30 -4.84 -8.45
C GLU A 49 -3.13 -3.85 -8.56
N TYR A 50 -3.26 -2.65 -7.98
CA TYR A 50 -2.17 -1.66 -7.95
C TYR A 50 -0.95 -2.17 -7.18
N ILE A 51 -1.19 -2.77 -6.01
CA ILE A 51 -0.12 -3.37 -5.19
C ILE A 51 0.62 -4.45 -6.00
N ALA A 52 -0.11 -5.35 -6.65
CA ALA A 52 0.47 -6.45 -7.41
C ALA A 52 1.24 -6.00 -8.67
N CYS A 53 0.78 -4.92 -9.32
CA CYS A 53 1.41 -4.43 -10.54
C CYS A 53 2.66 -3.58 -10.26
N ASP A 54 2.61 -2.70 -9.26
CA ASP A 54 3.64 -1.66 -9.09
C ASP A 54 4.59 -1.93 -7.92
N LEU A 55 4.15 -2.58 -6.84
CA LEU A 55 4.99 -2.89 -5.67
C LEU A 55 5.76 -4.22 -5.84
N ASN A 56 6.60 -4.27 -6.87
CA ASN A 56 7.36 -5.46 -7.28
C ASN A 56 8.39 -5.98 -6.24
N LEU A 57 8.66 -5.21 -5.19
CA LEU A 57 9.57 -5.58 -4.10
C LEU A 57 8.84 -5.87 -2.79
N LEU A 58 7.51 -5.93 -2.80
CA LEU A 58 6.72 -6.22 -1.61
C LEU A 58 6.92 -7.68 -1.18
N GLU A 59 7.29 -7.86 0.07
CA GLU A 59 7.53 -9.15 0.71
C GLU A 59 6.44 -9.49 1.73
N GLU A 60 5.81 -8.46 2.31
CA GLU A 60 4.77 -8.59 3.33
C GLU A 60 3.62 -7.63 3.05
N LEU A 61 2.41 -8.19 2.97
CA LEU A 61 1.15 -7.44 2.90
C LEU A 61 0.24 -7.94 4.02
N THR A 62 -0.18 -7.03 4.89
CA THR A 62 -1.13 -7.34 5.97
C THR A 62 -2.50 -6.75 5.65
N LEU A 63 -3.50 -7.61 5.60
CA LEU A 63 -4.93 -7.31 5.49
C LEU A 63 -5.66 -7.96 6.69
N ASP A 64 -6.86 -7.49 7.02
CA ASP A 64 -7.70 -8.09 8.08
C ASP A 64 -8.12 -9.53 7.76
#